data_AF-A0A1C5ZT18-F1
#
_entry.id   AF-A0A1C5ZT18-F1
#
_cell.length_a   1.000
_cell.length_b   1.000
_cell.length_c   1.000
_cell.angle_alpha   90.00
_cell.angle_beta   90.00
_cell.angle_gamma   90.00
#
_symmetry.space_group_name_H-M   'P 1'
#
loop_
_entity.id
_entity.type
_entity.pdbx_description
1 polymer ?
#
loop_
_entity_poly.entity_id
_entity_poly.type
_entity_poly.pdbx_seq_one_letter_code
_entity_poly.pdbx_strand_id
1 'polypeptide(L)'
;MSRRVTLAVLLAGMTVSAIIIIITISNSINNQRIRAEQMAESAITETQPVAIGYYLKEYNGELAVFRGNSDTPFKMLGVSINVMTDYDKKLLSDGIFAEDEIKLATLIEDYTS
;
A
#
# COMPACT_ATOMS: atom_id res chain seq x y z
N MET A 1 -22.35 20.89 -58.41
CA MET A 1 -22.43 21.01 -56.93
C MET A 1 -22.89 22.43 -56.60
N SER A 2 -24.07 22.62 -56.04
CA SER A 2 -24.64 23.96 -55.81
C SER A 2 -23.93 24.65 -54.64
N ARG A 3 -23.59 25.95 -54.78
CA ARG A 3 -22.87 26.75 -53.76
C ARG A 3 -23.49 26.66 -52.35
N ARG A 4 -24.79 26.41 -52.29
CA ARG A 4 -25.57 26.21 -51.05
C ARG A 4 -25.19 24.91 -50.31
N VAL A 5 -24.89 23.83 -51.03
CA VAL A 5 -24.48 22.54 -50.46
C VAL A 5 -23.04 22.61 -49.97
N THR A 6 -22.16 23.30 -50.69
CA THR A 6 -20.76 23.52 -50.25
C THR A 6 -20.68 24.33 -48.95
N LEU A 7 -21.54 25.33 -48.77
CA LEU A 7 -21.63 26.11 -47.52
C LEU A 7 -22.16 25.27 -46.35
N ALA A 8 -23.16 24.41 -46.58
CA ALA A 8 -23.70 23.54 -45.55
C ALA A 8 -22.68 22.48 -45.06
N VAL A 9 -21.88 21.91 -45.97
CA VAL A 9 -20.84 20.93 -45.63
C VAL A 9 -19.68 21.56 -44.85
N LEU A 10 -19.31 22.81 -45.17
CA LEU A 10 -18.30 23.57 -44.42
C LEU A 10 -18.75 23.88 -42.98
N LEU A 11 -20.04 24.17 -42.77
CA LEU A 11 -20.60 24.42 -41.44
C LEU A 11 -20.61 23.16 -40.56
N ALA A 12 -20.94 21.99 -41.12
CA ALA A 12 -21.03 20.73 -40.38
C ALA A 12 -19.65 20.21 -39.91
N GLY A 13 -18.57 20.50 -40.65
CA GLY A 13 -17.21 20.12 -40.24
C GLY A 13 -16.72 20.87 -39.00
N MET A 14 -17.16 22.11 -38.79
CA MET A 14 -16.72 22.93 -37.65
C MET A 14 -17.33 22.47 -36.32
N THR A 15 -18.54 21.92 -36.31
CA THR A 15 -19.20 21.47 -35.07
C THR A 15 -18.59 20.18 -34.52
N VAL A 16 -18.09 19.29 -35.39
CA VAL A 16 -17.46 18.02 -34.96
C VAL A 16 -16.14 18.29 -34.22
N SER A 17 -15.36 19.25 -34.70
CA SER A 17 -14.08 19.65 -34.08
C SER A 17 -14.27 20.25 -32.68
N ALA A 18 -15.35 21.00 -32.45
CA ALA A 18 -15.65 21.58 -31.14
C ALA A 18 -15.99 20.52 -30.08
N ILE A 19 -16.70 19.45 -30.46
CA ILE A 19 -17.08 18.35 -29.56
C ILE A 19 -15.85 17.55 -29.10
N ILE A 20 -14.90 17.30 -30.01
CA ILE A 20 -13.67 16.56 -29.68
C ILE A 20 -12.83 17.30 -28.63
N ILE A 21 -12.69 18.64 -28.76
CA ILE A 21 -11.92 19.47 -27.81
C ILE A 21 -12.54 19.41 -26.40
N ILE A 22 -13.87 19.46 -26.29
CA ILE A 22 -14.58 19.41 -25.00
C ILE A 22 -14.36 18.06 -24.29
N ILE A 23 -14.37 16.95 -25.04
CA ILE A 23 -14.13 15.61 -24.49
C ILE A 23 -12.68 15.47 -23.98
N THR A 24 -11.69 15.96 -24.74
CA THR A 24 -10.27 15.90 -24.34
C THR A 24 -9.98 16.71 -23.08
N ILE A 25 -10.56 17.91 -22.94
CA ILE A 25 -10.39 18.75 -21.75
C ILE A 25 -10.99 18.08 -20.52
N SER A 26 -12.17 17.46 -20.65
CA SER A 26 -12.84 16.76 -19.54
C SER A 26 -12.02 15.59 -19.00
N ASN A 27 -11.41 14.79 -19.88
CA ASN A 27 -10.52 13.70 -19.48
C ASN A 27 -9.18 14.19 -18.90
N SER A 28 -8.66 15.32 -19.38
CA SER A 28 -7.39 15.90 -18.91
C SER A 28 -7.49 16.50 -17.49
N ILE A 29 -8.60 17.17 -17.17
CA ILE A 29 -8.83 17.78 -15.84
C ILE A 29 -8.90 16.71 -14.75
N ASN A 30 -9.51 15.56 -15.04
CA ASN A 30 -9.61 14.48 -14.06
C ASN A 30 -8.28 13.74 -13.83
N ASN A 31 -7.37 13.78 -14.81
CA ASN A 31 -6.07 13.08 -14.75
C ASN A 31 -4.98 13.85 -13.98
N GLN A 32 -5.16 15.16 -13.73
CA GLN A 32 -4.20 15.94 -12.93
C GLN A 32 -4.33 15.73 -11.42
N ARG A 33 -5.48 15.24 -10.94
CA ARG A 33 -5.66 14.91 -9.51
C ARG A 33 -4.94 13.62 -9.12
N ILE A 34 -5.00 12.61 -9.98
CA ILE A 34 -4.36 11.30 -9.75
C ILE A 34 -2.83 11.40 -9.67
N ARG A 35 -2.19 12.34 -10.39
CA ARG A 35 -0.72 12.51 -10.33
C ARG A 35 -0.22 13.27 -9.11
N ALA A 36 -1.03 14.21 -8.58
CA ALA A 36 -0.71 14.92 -7.35
C ALA A 36 -0.88 14.00 -6.12
N GLU A 37 -1.85 13.10 -6.15
CA GLU A 37 -2.04 12.06 -5.13
C GLU A 37 -0.93 10.98 -5.21
N GLN A 38 -0.46 10.61 -6.41
CA GLN A 38 0.66 9.66 -6.58
C GLN A 38 2.03 10.24 -6.18
N MET A 39 2.22 11.56 -6.19
CA MET A 39 3.44 12.20 -5.65
C MET A 39 3.42 12.32 -4.12
N ALA A 40 2.24 12.32 -3.49
CA ALA A 40 2.13 12.20 -2.03
C ALA A 40 2.34 10.75 -1.56
N GLU A 41 1.95 9.76 -2.36
CA GLU A 41 2.21 8.33 -2.09
C GLU A 41 3.66 7.91 -2.38
N SER A 42 4.37 8.67 -3.24
CA SER A 42 5.80 8.44 -3.55
C SER A 42 6.76 9.18 -2.63
N ALA A 43 6.24 9.92 -1.64
CA ALA A 43 7.00 10.21 -0.43
C ALA A 43 7.01 8.94 0.39
N ILE A 44 7.85 7.98 -0.04
CA ILE A 44 8.53 7.08 0.89
C ILE A 44 8.90 7.94 2.08
N THR A 45 8.14 7.75 3.15
CA THR A 45 8.44 8.36 4.41
C THR A 45 9.73 7.66 4.79
N GLU A 46 10.88 8.29 4.51
CA GLU A 46 12.04 8.16 5.36
C GLU A 46 11.63 8.75 6.71
N THR A 47 10.70 8.06 7.39
CA THR A 47 10.57 8.20 8.82
C THR A 47 11.89 7.64 9.29
N GLN A 48 12.80 8.54 9.65
CA GLN A 48 13.78 8.24 10.69
C GLN A 48 13.05 7.33 11.69
N PRO A 49 13.53 6.12 11.94
CA PRO A 49 12.81 5.20 12.79
C PRO A 49 12.71 5.89 14.14
N VAL A 50 11.52 6.39 14.47
CA VAL A 50 11.10 6.38 15.85
C VAL A 50 11.40 4.95 16.25
N ALA A 51 12.28 4.74 17.23
CA ALA A 51 12.70 3.42 17.71
C ALA A 51 11.49 2.74 18.37
N ILE A 52 10.54 2.41 17.51
CA ILE A 52 9.33 1.68 17.80
C ILE A 52 9.82 0.25 17.65
N GLY A 53 10.29 -0.33 18.75
CA GLY A 53 10.77 -1.70 18.77
C GLY A 53 9.72 -2.68 18.26
N TYR A 54 10.16 -3.91 18.04
CA TYR A 54 9.37 -4.98 17.48
C TYR A 54 8.81 -5.88 18.58
N TYR A 55 7.69 -6.53 18.30
CA TYR A 55 7.14 -7.58 19.14
C TYR A 55 6.96 -8.85 18.32
N LEU A 56 7.43 -9.98 18.84
CA LEU A 56 7.11 -11.29 18.32
C LEU A 56 5.94 -11.86 19.13
N LYS A 57 4.81 -12.11 18.45
CA LYS A 57 3.55 -12.54 19.07
C LYS A 57 2.86 -13.61 18.22
N GLU A 58 1.94 -14.34 18.84
CA GLU A 58 0.99 -15.18 18.13
C GLU A 58 -0.10 -14.33 17.47
N TYR A 59 -0.45 -14.67 16.24
CA TYR A 59 -1.56 -14.09 15.50
C TYR A 59 -2.21 -15.16 14.63
N ASN A 60 -3.49 -15.44 14.88
CA ASN A 60 -4.27 -16.45 14.14
C ASN A 60 -3.64 -17.86 14.11
N GLY A 61 -3.00 -18.28 15.20
CA GLY A 61 -2.35 -19.58 15.32
C GLY A 61 -0.98 -19.66 14.65
N GLU A 62 -0.43 -18.54 14.21
CA GLU A 62 0.87 -18.44 13.57
C GLU A 62 1.74 -17.37 14.24
N LEU A 63 3.05 -17.51 14.09
CA LEU A 63 4.02 -16.51 14.51
C LEU A 63 3.92 -15.26 13.63
N ALA A 64 3.88 -14.10 14.28
CA ALA A 64 3.86 -12.81 13.61
C ALA A 64 4.69 -11.75 14.32
N VAL A 65 5.25 -10.85 13.51
CA VAL A 65 6.02 -9.69 13.94
C VAL A 65 5.11 -8.47 13.92
N PHE A 66 5.09 -7.72 15.00
CA PHE A 66 4.37 -6.46 15.15
C PHE A 66 5.37 -5.32 15.34
N ARG A 67 5.03 -4.14 14.83
CA ARG A 67 5.84 -2.92 15.02
C ARG A 67 5.17 -2.06 16.08
N GLY A 68 5.84 -1.87 17.22
CA GLY A 68 5.32 -1.07 18.33
C GLY A 68 4.02 -1.61 18.90
N ASN A 69 3.04 -0.72 19.02
CA ASN A 69 1.71 -1.02 19.55
C ASN A 69 0.67 -1.26 18.43
N SER A 70 1.12 -1.65 17.24
CA SER A 70 0.21 -2.05 16.16
C SER A 70 -0.55 -3.31 16.56
N ASP A 71 -1.87 -3.31 16.35
CA ASP A 71 -2.74 -4.50 16.50
C ASP A 71 -2.70 -5.41 15.26
N THR A 72 -2.15 -4.91 14.15
CA THR A 72 -1.96 -5.67 12.91
C THR A 72 -0.53 -6.13 12.76
N PRO A 73 -0.27 -7.37 12.32
CA PRO A 73 1.07 -7.87 12.11
C PRO A 73 1.75 -7.14 10.95
N PHE A 74 2.99 -6.72 11.17
CA PHE A 74 3.88 -6.22 10.12
C PHE A 74 4.33 -7.34 9.19
N LYS A 75 4.58 -8.54 9.74
CA LYS A 75 5.01 -9.71 8.97
C LYS A 75 4.52 -11.00 9.63
N MET A 76 3.89 -11.88 8.84
CA MET A 76 3.60 -13.26 9.24
C MET A 76 4.83 -14.13 8.94
N LEU A 77 5.21 -15.01 9.86
CA LEU A 77 6.33 -15.94 9.66
C LEU A 77 5.88 -17.29 9.08
N GLY A 78 4.57 -17.58 9.09
CA GLY A 78 4.01 -18.83 8.54
C GLY A 78 4.39 -20.07 9.35
N VAL A 79 4.88 -19.90 10.57
CA VAL A 79 5.20 -20.98 11.50
C VAL A 79 4.05 -21.10 12.49
N SER A 80 3.45 -22.29 12.57
CA SER A 80 2.32 -22.50 13.48
C SER A 80 2.78 -22.55 14.94
N ILE A 81 2.08 -21.83 15.81
CA ILE A 81 2.30 -21.86 17.28
C ILE A 81 2.09 -23.26 17.86
N ASN A 82 1.36 -24.13 17.15
CA ASN A 82 1.03 -25.48 17.60
C ASN A 82 2.23 -26.42 17.68
N VAL A 83 3.30 -26.16 16.91
CA VAL A 83 4.52 -26.98 16.95
C VAL A 83 5.46 -26.59 18.08
N MET A 84 5.14 -25.54 18.84
CA MET A 84 5.96 -24.99 19.92
C MET A 84 5.63 -25.59 21.29
N THR A 85 6.55 -25.46 22.23
CA THR A 85 6.32 -25.91 23.61
C THR A 85 5.31 -24.99 24.31
N ASP A 86 4.58 -25.51 25.29
CA ASP A 86 3.57 -24.70 26.01
C ASP A 86 4.17 -23.50 26.75
N TYR A 87 5.47 -23.58 27.07
CA TYR A 87 6.23 -22.46 27.62
C TYR A 87 6.39 -21.33 26.58
N ASP A 88 6.81 -21.68 25.37
CA ASP A 88 7.01 -20.72 24.27
C ASP A 88 5.68 -20.10 23.83
N LYS A 89 4.61 -20.90 23.77
CA LYS A 89 3.27 -20.39 23.46
C LYS A 89 2.85 -19.29 24.41
N LYS A 90 3.17 -19.44 25.69
CA LYS A 90 2.85 -18.45 26.71
C LYS A 90 3.67 -17.18 26.52
N LEU A 91 4.98 -17.29 26.26
CA LEU A 91 5.84 -16.14 25.97
C LEU A 91 5.37 -15.37 24.72
N LEU A 92 4.97 -16.08 23.67
CA LEU A 92 4.46 -15.49 22.43
C LEU A 92 3.06 -14.89 22.58
N SER A 93 2.24 -15.42 23.49
CA SER A 93 0.96 -14.82 23.86
C SER A 93 1.15 -13.51 24.63
N ASP A 94 2.14 -13.44 25.53
CA ASP A 94 2.47 -12.22 26.27
C ASP A 94 3.17 -11.18 25.36
N GLY A 95 3.91 -11.69 24.38
CA GLY A 95 4.60 -10.91 23.36
C GLY A 95 6.02 -10.55 23.75
N ILE A 96 6.97 -10.95 22.90
CA ILE A 96 8.39 -10.82 23.17
C ILE A 96 8.89 -9.53 22.53
N PHE A 97 9.37 -8.60 23.35
CA PHE A 97 9.92 -7.33 22.88
C PHE A 97 11.34 -7.48 22.32
N ALA A 98 11.56 -6.90 21.15
CA ALA A 98 12.86 -6.74 20.51
C ALA A 98 13.09 -5.26 20.23
N GLU A 99 14.19 -4.70 20.73
CA GLU A 99 14.50 -3.28 20.52
C GLU A 99 14.78 -2.96 19.05
N ASP A 100 15.52 -3.85 18.37
CA ASP A 100 16.05 -3.66 17.03
C ASP A 100 15.84 -4.89 16.16
N GLU A 101 16.05 -4.72 14.85
CA GLU A 101 15.95 -5.79 13.86
C GLU A 101 16.93 -6.94 14.10
N ILE A 102 18.13 -6.65 14.62
CA ILE A 102 19.13 -7.69 14.94
C ILE A 102 18.57 -8.62 16.02
N LYS A 103 18.05 -8.05 17.11
CA LYS A 103 17.48 -8.82 18.21
C LYS A 103 16.22 -9.56 17.78
N LEU A 104 15.40 -8.94 16.94
CA LEU A 104 14.25 -9.60 16.33
C LEU A 104 14.67 -10.80 15.48
N ALA A 105 15.68 -10.66 14.63
CA ALA A 105 16.16 -11.73 13.77
C ALA A 105 16.69 -12.91 14.60
N THR A 106 17.45 -12.65 15.67
CA THR A 106 17.90 -13.69 16.59
C THR A 106 16.73 -14.41 17.27
N LEU A 107 15.70 -13.68 17.71
CA LEU A 107 14.50 -14.31 18.27
C LEU A 107 13.80 -15.18 17.23
N ILE A 108 13.62 -14.69 16.02
CA ILE A 108 12.99 -15.46 14.94
C ILE A 108 13.77 -16.74 14.68
N GLU A 109 15.11 -16.67 14.61
CA GLU A 109 15.96 -17.84 14.42
C GLU A 109 15.75 -18.88 15.53
N ASP A 110 15.72 -18.45 16.80
CA ASP A 110 15.51 -19.31 17.96
C ASP A 110 14.15 -20.05 17.92
N TYR A 111 13.08 -19.36 17.47
CA TYR A 111 11.74 -19.95 17.38
C TYR A 111 11.45 -20.70 16.08
N THR A 112 12.33 -20.65 15.09
CA THR A 112 12.10 -21.26 13.76
C THR A 112 13.13 -22.31 13.35
N SER A 113 14.16 -22.57 14.17
CA SER A 113 15.17 -23.60 13.94
C SER A 113 14.73 -25.02 14.29
#